data_AF-A0A1G6P2L2-F1
#
_entry.id   AF-A0A1G6P2L2-F1
#
_cell.length_a   1.000
_cell.length_b   1.000
_cell.length_c   1.000
_cell.angle_alpha   90.00
_cell.angle_beta   90.00
_cell.angle_gamma   90.00
#
_symmetry.space_group_name_H-M   'P 1'
#
loop_
_entity.id
_entity.type
_entity.pdbx_description
1 polymer ?
#
loop_
_entity_poly.entity_id
_entity_poly.type
_entity_poly.pdbx_seq_one_letter_code
_entity_poly.pdbx_strand_id
1 'polypeptide(L)'
;MQCPSCEHEAPQADFGEPLRCPKCGAYYDKALKMKLSAALASSATPVAEPAPAKKPAFTLAADHVAVATRGLDGAQPVVVVDVQMRFWSMVVFIIKWALASIPALLILMMFFAGVVSFMGGLLGTALK
;
A
#
# COMPACT_ATOMS: atom_id res chain seq x y z
N MET A 1 39.79 18.98 0.88
CA MET A 1 38.73 18.06 1.36
C MET A 1 37.41 18.45 0.71
N GLN A 2 36.72 17.52 0.05
CA GLN A 2 35.43 17.82 -0.58
C GLN A 2 34.34 17.99 0.48
N CYS A 3 33.61 19.11 0.43
CA CYS A 3 32.47 19.35 1.31
C CYS A 3 31.30 18.45 0.89
N PRO A 4 30.82 17.54 1.76
CA PRO A 4 29.73 16.62 1.43
C PRO A 4 28.36 17.29 1.21
N SER A 5 28.25 18.60 1.48
CA SER A 5 27.01 19.37 1.36
C SER A 5 26.96 20.28 0.11
N CYS A 6 28.10 20.59 -0.50
CA CYS A 6 28.17 21.51 -1.66
C CYS A 6 29.23 21.13 -2.70
N GLU A 7 29.81 19.93 -2.58
CA GLU A 7 30.82 19.34 -3.47
C GLU A 7 32.03 20.25 -3.78
N HIS A 8 32.32 21.22 -2.92
CA HIS A 8 33.44 22.15 -3.12
C HIS A 8 34.71 21.63 -2.46
N GLU A 9 35.81 21.68 -3.20
CA GLU A 9 37.14 21.23 -2.76
C GLU A 9 38.00 22.43 -2.37
N ALA A 10 38.34 22.54 -1.08
CA ALA A 10 39.21 23.58 -0.54
C ALA A 10 40.25 22.98 0.41
N PRO A 11 41.42 23.63 0.58
CA PRO A 11 42.44 23.23 1.56
C PRO A 11 41.96 23.53 2.99
N GLN A 12 42.44 22.75 3.97
CA GLN A 12 41.95 22.85 5.36
C GLN A 12 42.19 24.21 6.04
N ALA A 13 43.13 25.01 5.53
CA ALA A 13 43.44 26.33 6.06
C ALA A 13 42.32 27.38 5.86
N ASP A 14 41.43 27.17 4.89
CA ASP A 14 40.34 28.11 4.56
C ASP A 14 39.06 27.87 5.37
N PHE A 15 39.03 26.82 6.20
CA PHE A 15 37.93 26.56 7.11
C PHE A 15 38.23 27.26 8.43
N GLY A 16 37.69 28.48 8.59
CA GLY A 16 37.84 29.25 9.84
C GLY A 16 37.35 28.49 11.07
N GLU A 17 37.75 28.93 12.26
CA GLU A 17 37.30 28.36 13.53
C GLU A 17 35.92 28.92 13.91
N PRO A 18 34.85 28.11 14.04
CA PRO A 18 34.71 26.65 13.88
C PRO A 18 34.55 26.20 12.41
N LEU A 19 35.02 24.98 12.07
CA LEU A 19 35.14 24.44 10.70
C LEU A 19 33.86 24.56 9.85
N ARG A 20 33.67 25.73 9.21
CA ARG A 20 32.55 26.06 8.32
C ARG A 20 33.05 26.21 6.90
N CYS A 21 32.30 25.64 5.95
CA CYS A 21 32.61 25.82 4.54
C CYS A 21 32.33 27.28 4.11
N PRO A 22 33.27 27.97 3.45
CA PRO A 22 33.07 29.37 3.02
C PRO A 22 31.99 29.53 1.93
N LYS A 23 31.63 28.45 1.21
CA LYS A 23 30.64 28.49 0.14
C LYS A 23 29.20 28.26 0.61
N CYS A 24 28.97 27.33 1.54
CA CYS A 24 27.62 26.94 1.97
C CYS A 24 27.35 27.17 3.47
N GLY A 25 28.36 27.59 4.24
CA GLY A 25 28.23 27.82 5.68
C GLY A 25 27.98 26.55 6.52
N ALA A 26 27.96 25.37 5.90
CA ALA A 26 27.74 24.12 6.60
C ALA A 26 28.96 23.76 7.47
N TYR A 27 28.69 23.26 8.68
CA TYR A 27 29.70 22.77 9.59
C TYR A 27 30.21 21.40 9.15
N TYR A 28 31.51 21.31 8.89
CA TYR A 28 32.15 20.10 8.35
C TYR A 28 31.99 18.90 9.30
N ASP A 29 32.14 19.13 10.61
CA ASP A 29 32.03 18.11 11.65
C ASP A 29 30.63 17.47 11.74
N LYS A 30 29.57 18.26 11.50
CA LYS A 30 28.19 17.76 11.54
C LYS A 30 27.89 16.88 10.32
N ALA A 31 28.41 17.26 9.15
CA ALA A 31 28.16 16.53 7.93
C ALA A 31 28.90 15.18 7.88
N LEU A 32 30.11 15.09 8.44
CA LEU A 32 30.85 13.83 8.57
C LEU A 32 30.14 12.83 9.49
N LYS A 33 29.64 13.29 10.65
CA LYS A 33 28.92 12.44 11.61
C LYS A 33 27.61 11.88 11.01
N MET A 34 26.91 12.67 10.21
CA MET A 34 25.70 12.21 9.49
C MET A 34 26.02 11.12 8.46
N LYS A 35 27.10 11.27 7.69
CA LYS A 35 27.48 10.27 6.68
C LYS A 35 28.04 8.99 7.31
N LEU A 36 28.83 9.11 8.38
CA LEU A 36 29.31 7.96 9.15
C LEU A 36 28.15 7.16 9.76
N SER A 37 27.19 7.83 10.41
CA SER A 37 26.01 7.16 10.98
C SER A 37 25.12 6.53 9.90
N ALA A 38 24.95 7.17 8.74
CA ALA A 38 24.24 6.58 7.60
C ALA A 38 24.98 5.36 6.99
N ALA A 39 26.32 5.41 6.90
CA ALA A 39 27.13 4.30 6.38
C ALA A 39 27.17 3.11 7.37
N LEU A 40 27.29 3.37 8.67
CA LEU A 40 27.18 2.37 9.73
C LEU A 40 25.78 1.73 9.74
N ALA A 41 24.72 2.51 9.52
CA ALA A 41 23.36 1.98 9.36
C ALA A 41 23.18 1.11 8.11
N SER A 42 23.94 1.35 7.03
CA SER A 42 23.87 0.56 5.79
C SER A 42 24.69 -0.73 5.77
N SER A 43 25.63 -0.90 6.72
CA SER A 43 26.52 -2.08 6.79
C SER A 43 26.07 -3.12 7.81
N ALA A 44 25.02 -2.83 8.60
CA ALA A 44 24.31 -3.84 9.38
C ALA A 44 23.29 -4.54 8.47
N THR A 45 23.41 -5.85 8.32
CA THR A 45 22.43 -6.74 7.67
C THR A 45 21.02 -6.43 8.18
N PRO A 46 20.01 -6.23 7.32
CA PRO A 46 18.69 -5.76 7.75
C PRO A 46 17.92 -6.91 8.39
N VAL A 47 18.08 -7.09 9.71
CA VAL A 47 17.01 -7.69 10.51
C VAL A 47 15.92 -6.63 10.61
N ALA A 48 14.76 -6.99 10.09
CA ALA A 48 13.58 -6.17 10.02
C ALA A 48 13.17 -5.69 11.43
N GLU A 49 13.40 -4.41 11.70
CA GLU A 49 12.66 -3.65 12.70
C GLU A 49 12.06 -2.42 11.96
N PRO A 50 10.74 -2.22 12.00
CA PRO A 50 10.08 -1.24 11.15
C PRO A 50 10.42 0.19 11.59
N ALA A 51 11.25 0.85 10.80
CA ALA A 51 11.50 2.28 10.89
C ALA A 51 10.17 3.08 10.84
N PRO A 52 10.07 4.21 11.58
CA PRO A 52 8.84 4.97 11.68
C PRO A 52 8.41 5.49 10.30
N ALA A 53 7.20 5.10 9.92
CA ALA A 53 6.56 5.38 8.65
C ALA A 53 6.70 6.86 8.25
N LYS A 54 7.53 7.10 7.25
CA LYS A 54 7.51 8.31 6.44
C LYS A 54 6.11 8.41 5.84
N LYS A 55 5.28 9.35 6.33
CA LYS A 55 3.90 9.54 5.85
C LYS A 55 3.92 9.66 4.33
N PRO A 56 3.22 8.79 3.58
CA PRO A 56 3.28 8.82 2.13
C PRO A 56 2.57 10.08 1.62
N ALA A 57 3.20 10.72 0.64
CA ALA A 57 2.78 11.95 -0.02
C ALA A 57 1.54 11.77 -0.93
N PHE A 58 0.57 10.95 -0.54
CA PHE A 58 -0.70 10.77 -1.25
C PHE A 58 -1.87 11.24 -0.37
N THR A 59 -2.01 12.56 -0.24
CA THR A 59 -3.18 13.20 0.39
C THR A 59 -4.33 13.39 -0.62
N LEU A 60 -4.66 12.34 -1.37
CA LEU A 60 -5.89 12.31 -2.17
C LEU A 60 -6.87 11.23 -1.65
N ALA A 61 -6.37 10.15 -1.03
CA ALA A 61 -7.23 9.07 -0.51
C ALA A 61 -8.06 9.43 0.74
N ALA A 62 -7.62 10.41 1.54
CA ALA A 62 -8.27 10.72 2.81
C ALA A 62 -9.67 11.34 2.66
N ASP A 63 -9.91 12.06 1.55
CA ASP A 63 -11.18 12.76 1.34
C ASP A 63 -12.34 11.79 1.04
N HIS A 64 -12.11 10.74 0.24
CA HIS A 64 -13.17 9.79 -0.11
C HIS A 64 -13.60 8.96 1.10
N VAL A 65 -12.64 8.63 1.96
CA VAL A 65 -12.86 7.82 3.15
C VAL A 65 -13.67 8.62 4.18
N ALA A 66 -13.30 9.89 4.42
CA ALA A 66 -14.04 10.77 5.33
C ALA A 66 -15.45 11.08 4.83
N VAL A 67 -15.68 11.14 3.51
CA VAL A 67 -17.03 11.26 2.92
C VAL A 67 -17.83 9.97 3.11
N ALA A 68 -17.22 8.80 2.87
CA ALA A 68 -17.87 7.50 2.99
C ALA A 68 -18.22 7.13 4.44
N THR A 69 -17.48 7.62 5.43
CA THR A 69 -17.72 7.32 6.84
C THR A 69 -18.57 8.36 7.58
N ARG A 70 -19.18 9.34 6.89
CA ARG A 70 -20.09 10.29 7.56
C ARG A 70 -21.35 9.56 8.05
N GLY A 71 -21.62 9.67 9.35
CA GLY A 71 -22.80 9.07 10.00
C GLY A 71 -22.60 7.65 10.53
N LEU A 72 -21.37 7.11 10.45
CA LEU A 72 -21.00 5.85 11.08
C LEU A 72 -20.22 6.14 12.37
N ASP A 73 -20.94 6.43 13.45
CA ASP A 73 -20.33 6.64 14.76
C ASP A 73 -19.75 5.31 15.28
N GLY A 74 -18.41 5.22 15.30
CA GLY A 74 -17.67 4.05 15.79
C GLY A 74 -17.08 3.12 14.73
N ALA A 75 -17.24 3.40 13.43
CA ALA A 75 -16.60 2.62 12.38
C ALA A 75 -15.14 3.06 12.16
N GLN A 76 -14.21 2.12 12.16
CA GLN A 76 -12.80 2.39 11.88
C GLN A 76 -12.53 2.25 10.38
N PRO A 77 -12.22 3.34 9.65
CA PRO A 77 -11.95 3.26 8.22
C PRO A 77 -10.63 2.50 7.97
N VAL A 78 -10.73 1.36 7.31
CA VAL A 78 -9.56 0.58 6.86
C VAL A 78 -9.53 0.62 5.34
N VAL A 79 -8.49 1.25 4.79
CA VAL A 79 -8.21 1.21 3.35
C VAL A 79 -7.24 0.07 3.11
N VAL A 80 -7.72 -1.03 2.55
CA VAL A 80 -6.86 -2.13 2.11
C VAL A 80 -6.35 -1.80 0.71
N VAL A 81 -5.11 -1.33 0.61
CA VAL A 81 -4.45 -1.03 -0.67
C VAL A 81 -3.59 -2.23 -1.06
N ASP A 82 -3.84 -2.76 -2.25
CA ASP A 82 -3.09 -3.78 -2.98
C ASP A 82 -2.90 -5.12 -2.24
N VAL A 83 -3.51 -6.18 -2.78
CA VAL A 83 -3.40 -7.53 -2.25
C VAL A 83 -2.10 -8.14 -2.77
N GLN A 84 -1.00 -7.87 -2.06
CA GLN A 84 0.34 -8.34 -2.40
C GLN A 84 0.46 -9.86 -2.17
N MET A 85 0.05 -10.63 -3.18
CA MET A 85 0.13 -12.09 -3.18
C MET A 85 0.91 -12.59 -4.40
N ARG A 86 1.65 -13.69 -4.24
CA ARG A 86 2.32 -14.37 -5.36
C ARG A 86 1.28 -14.76 -6.42
N PHE A 87 1.62 -14.65 -7.70
CA PHE A 87 0.75 -14.98 -8.84
C PHE A 87 -0.05 -16.30 -8.67
N TRP A 88 0.60 -17.34 -8.13
CA TRP A 88 -0.05 -18.62 -7.85
C TRP A 88 -1.21 -18.55 -6.85
N SER A 89 -1.12 -17.70 -5.84
CA SER A 89 -2.20 -17.51 -4.85
C SER A 89 -3.41 -16.81 -5.49
N MET A 90 -3.17 -15.86 -6.39
CA MET A 90 -4.22 -15.19 -7.16
C MET A 90 -4.98 -16.20 -8.04
N VAL A 91 -4.27 -17.06 -8.75
CA VAL A 91 -4.88 -18.06 -9.66
C VAL A 91 -5.71 -19.08 -8.86
N VAL A 92 -5.16 -19.60 -7.76
CA VAL A 92 -5.88 -20.54 -6.89
C VAL A 92 -7.15 -19.91 -6.31
N PHE A 93 -7.12 -18.63 -5.98
CA PHE A 93 -8.31 -17.90 -5.51
C PHE A 93 -9.39 -17.84 -6.58
N ILE A 94 -9.04 -17.45 -7.82
CA ILE A 94 -9.99 -17.37 -8.94
C ILE A 94 -10.59 -18.74 -9.25
N ILE A 95 -9.77 -19.80 -9.27
CA ILE A 95 -10.25 -21.16 -9.55
C ILE A 95 -11.23 -21.63 -8.47
N LYS A 96 -10.94 -21.38 -7.20
CA LYS A 96 -11.85 -21.77 -6.10
C LYS A 96 -13.18 -21.04 -6.19
N TRP A 97 -13.16 -19.75 -6.55
CA TRP A 97 -14.37 -18.98 -6.79
C TRP A 97 -15.18 -19.52 -7.97
N ALA A 98 -14.52 -19.84 -9.08
CA ALA A 98 -15.18 -20.39 -10.27
C ALA A 98 -15.78 -21.77 -10.01
N LEU A 99 -15.08 -22.65 -9.28
CA LEU A 99 -15.62 -23.98 -8.94
C LEU A 99 -16.76 -23.88 -7.92
N ALA A 100 -16.70 -22.93 -6.99
CA ALA A 100 -17.77 -22.70 -6.01
C ALA A 100 -19.08 -22.20 -6.64
N SER A 101 -19.03 -21.54 -7.80
CA SER A 101 -20.24 -21.07 -8.50
C SER A 101 -21.01 -22.18 -9.22
N ILE A 102 -20.37 -23.32 -9.53
CA ILE A 102 -21.01 -24.45 -10.22
C ILE A 102 -22.18 -25.04 -9.41
N PRO A 103 -22.01 -25.41 -8.11
CA PRO A 103 -23.14 -25.85 -7.28
C PRO A 103 -24.25 -24.80 -7.19
N ALA A 104 -23.89 -23.51 -7.08
CA ALA A 104 -24.87 -22.43 -6.99
C ALA A 104 -25.71 -22.32 -8.27
N LEU A 105 -25.09 -22.45 -9.44
CA LEU A 105 -25.78 -22.46 -10.73
C LEU A 105 -26.72 -23.65 -10.89
N LEU A 106 -26.32 -24.84 -10.44
CA LEU A 106 -27.20 -26.02 -10.48
C LEU A 106 -28.46 -25.84 -9.64
N ILE A 107 -28.31 -25.29 -8.43
CA ILE A 107 -29.45 -25.00 -7.55
C ILE A 107 -30.33 -23.93 -8.17
N LEU A 108 -29.73 -22.87 -8.73
CA LEU A 108 -30.46 -21.80 -9.41
C LEU A 108 -31.29 -22.34 -10.58
N MET A 109 -30.71 -23.22 -11.41
CA MET A 109 -31.39 -23.86 -12.53
C MET A 109 -32.57 -24.71 -12.07
N MET A 110 -32.39 -25.50 -11.02
CA MET A 110 -33.46 -26.34 -10.48
C MET A 110 -34.60 -25.50 -9.89
N PHE A 111 -34.27 -24.39 -9.20
CA PHE A 111 -35.26 -23.46 -8.67
C PHE A 111 -36.04 -22.77 -9.80
N PHE A 112 -35.34 -22.28 -10.83
CA PHE A 112 -35.96 -21.60 -11.96
C PHE A 112 -36.86 -22.56 -12.76
N ALA A 113 -36.40 -23.79 -12.99
CA ALA A 113 -37.22 -24.84 -13.60
C ALA A 113 -38.48 -25.12 -12.78
N GLY A 114 -38.37 -25.21 -11.44
CA GLY A 114 -39.52 -25.39 -10.56
C GLY A 114 -40.55 -24.26 -10.68
N VAL A 115 -40.10 -23.00 -10.67
CA VAL A 115 -40.98 -21.82 -10.80
C VAL A 115 -41.65 -21.79 -12.17
N VAL A 116 -40.90 -22.01 -13.25
CA VAL A 116 -41.42 -22.02 -14.62
C VAL A 116 -42.40 -23.17 -14.83
N SER A 117 -42.11 -24.37 -14.32
CA SER A 117 -43.03 -25.51 -14.39
C SER A 117 -44.30 -25.28 -13.57
N PHE A 118 -44.21 -24.64 -12.41
CA PHE A 118 -45.38 -24.32 -11.59
C PHE A 118 -46.29 -23.27 -12.25
N MET A 119 -45.73 -22.13 -12.68
CA MET A 119 -46.48 -21.08 -13.37
C MET A 119 -46.98 -21.54 -14.75
N GLY A 120 -46.13 -22.20 -15.52
CA GLY A 120 -46.46 -22.72 -16.85
C GLY A 120 -47.47 -23.86 -16.81
N GLY A 121 -47.40 -24.72 -15.79
CA GLY A 121 -48.39 -25.76 -15.54
C GLY A 121 -49.75 -25.17 -15.20
N LEU A 122 -49.80 -24.22 -14.26
CA LEU A 122 -51.05 -23.55 -13.86
C LEU A 122 -51.70 -22.81 -15.05
N LEU A 123 -50.91 -22.03 -15.80
CA LEU A 123 -51.38 -21.29 -16.96
C LEU A 123 -51.78 -22.22 -18.13
N GLY A 124 -51.05 -23.31 -18.33
CA GLY A 124 -51.36 -24.33 -19.33
C GLY A 124 -52.63 -25.14 -19.02
N THR A 125 -52.94 -25.36 -17.74
CA THR A 125 -54.21 -25.97 -17.32
C THR A 125 -55.38 -24.98 -17.31
N ALA A 126 -55.14 -23.67 -17.20
CA ALA A 126 -56.19 -22.64 -17.20
C ALA A 126 -56.62 -22.19 -18.61
N LEU A 127 -55.77 -22.37 -19.63
CA LEU A 127 -56.06 -22.04 -21.03
C LEU A 127 -56.63 -23.21 -21.85
N LYS A 128 -56.79 -24.39 -21.24
CA LYS A 128 -57.30 -25.61 -21.89
C LYS A 128 -58.68 -25.96 -21.35
#